data_AF-A0A165U7N2-F1
#
_entry.id   AF-A0A165U7N2-F1
#
_cell.length_a   1.000
_cell.length_b   1.000
_cell.length_c   1.000
_cell.angle_alpha   90.00
_cell.angle_beta   90.00
_cell.angle_gamma   90.00
#
_symmetry.space_group_name_H-M   'P 1'
#
loop_
_entity.id
_entity.type
_entity.pdbx_description
1 polymer ?
#
loop_
_entity_poly.entity_id
_entity_poly.type
_entity_poly.pdbx_seq_one_letter_code
_entity_poly.pdbx_strand_id
1 'polypeptide(L)'
;MMTFFKIYTFVFAGLLLLSLATKILMKLRGSYDRTPDAVQIEEALMMPFMLVALLGCFGYVFQSALFGQVFWQAYVVVFILLSLASYWMPKFQWMKSELAPRKFAISFLVLSLMNLPFFYMLIDYAYLSYPAA
;
A
#
# COMPACT_ATOMS: atom_id res chain seq x y z
N MET A 1 3.45 -14.38 17.26
CA MET A 1 3.23 -13.07 16.61
C MET A 1 4.08 -12.91 15.35
N MET A 2 5.39 -13.15 15.42
CA MET A 2 6.34 -12.95 14.30
C MET A 2 6.01 -13.75 13.02
N THR A 3 5.50 -14.99 13.15
CA THR A 3 5.10 -15.83 11.99
C THR A 3 3.94 -15.24 11.20
N PHE A 4 2.98 -14.62 11.87
CA PHE A 4 1.83 -13.97 11.21
C PHE A 4 2.30 -12.81 10.32
N PHE A 5 3.13 -11.92 10.85
CA PHE A 5 3.65 -10.78 10.10
C PHE A 5 4.56 -11.19 8.93
N LYS A 6 5.32 -12.28 9.08
CA LYS A 6 6.07 -12.90 7.96
C LYS A 6 5.14 -13.31 6.82
N ILE A 7 4.14 -14.14 7.12
CA ILE A 7 3.18 -14.62 6.12
C ILE A 7 2.45 -13.44 5.48
N TYR A 8 1.96 -12.50 6.30
CA TYR A 8 1.30 -11.30 5.85
C TYR A 8 2.16 -10.51 4.85
N THR A 9 3.44 -10.27 5.17
CA THR A 9 4.36 -9.52 4.31
C THR A 9 4.53 -10.18 2.95
N PHE A 10 4.71 -11.51 2.90
CA PHE A 10 4.84 -12.24 1.64
C PHE A 10 3.55 -12.23 0.83
N VAL A 11 2.39 -12.42 1.48
CA VAL A 11 1.09 -12.35 0.81
C VAL A 11 0.85 -10.95 0.25
N PHE A 12 1.13 -9.90 1.03
CA PHE A 12 0.98 -8.52 0.61
C PHE A 12 1.90 -8.17 -0.57
N ALA A 13 3.17 -8.58 -0.51
CA ALA A 13 4.11 -8.43 -1.62
C ALA A 13 3.61 -9.15 -2.88
N GLY A 14 3.11 -10.39 -2.74
CA GLY A 14 2.54 -11.16 -3.84
C GLY A 14 1.33 -10.47 -4.47
N LEU A 15 0.43 -9.92 -3.67
CA LEU A 15 -0.72 -9.15 -4.16
C LEU A 15 -0.30 -7.87 -4.88
N LEU A 16 0.73 -7.17 -4.38
CA LEU A 16 1.29 -5.98 -5.03
C LEU A 16 1.89 -6.33 -6.40
N LEU A 17 2.68 -7.40 -6.48
CA LEU A 17 3.23 -7.92 -7.73
C LEU A 17 2.13 -8.35 -8.71
N LEU A 18 1.11 -9.05 -8.21
CA LEU A 18 -0.04 -9.47 -9.02
C LEU A 18 -0.82 -8.26 -9.55
N SER A 19 -1.00 -7.22 -8.75
CA SER A 19 -1.63 -5.97 -9.16
C SER A 19 -0.82 -5.29 -10.29
N LEU A 20 0.49 -5.21 -10.12
CA LEU A 20 1.41 -4.64 -11.11
C LEU A 20 1.39 -5.45 -12.42
N ALA A 21 1.49 -6.77 -12.34
CA ALA A 21 1.41 -7.66 -13.50
C ALA A 21 0.08 -7.51 -14.25
N THR A 22 -1.03 -7.43 -13.51
CA THR A 22 -2.36 -7.25 -14.09
C THR A 22 -2.46 -5.93 -14.86
N LYS A 23 -1.92 -4.84 -14.30
CA LYS A 23 -1.90 -3.53 -14.97
C LYS A 23 -1.04 -3.52 -16.24
N ILE A 24 0.13 -4.16 -16.20
CA ILE A 24 0.96 -4.34 -17.40
C ILE A 24 0.19 -5.10 -18.48
N LEU A 25 -0.44 -6.22 -18.13
CA LEU A 25 -1.24 -7.00 -19.06
C LEU A 25 -2.43 -6.21 -19.62
N MET A 26 -3.10 -5.41 -18.80
CA MET A 26 -4.17 -4.52 -19.26
C MET A 26 -3.66 -3.47 -20.24
N LYS A 27 -2.47 -2.90 -20.00
CA LYS A 27 -1.85 -1.94 -20.91
C LYS A 27 -1.49 -2.58 -22.25
N LEU A 28 -0.90 -3.77 -22.22
CA LEU A 28 -0.56 -4.54 -23.43
C LEU A 28 -1.82 -4.94 -24.25
N ARG A 29 -2.97 -5.11 -23.59
CA ARG A 29 -4.25 -5.43 -24.23
C ARG A 29 -5.05 -4.18 -24.66
N GLY A 30 -4.55 -2.97 -24.41
CA GLY A 30 -5.27 -1.71 -24.68
C GLY A 30 -6.50 -1.47 -23.79
N SER A 31 -6.77 -2.33 -22.80
CA SER A 31 -7.91 -2.16 -21.90
C SER A 31 -7.64 -1.13 -20.81
N TYR A 32 -6.36 -0.86 -20.52
CA TYR A 32 -5.95 0.17 -19.56
C TYR A 32 -6.22 1.59 -20.06
N ASP A 33 -6.35 1.79 -21.37
CA ASP A 33 -6.65 3.11 -21.96
C ASP A 33 -8.08 3.59 -21.66
N ARG A 34 -8.93 2.71 -21.12
CA ARG A 34 -10.27 3.07 -20.60
C ARG A 34 -10.21 3.70 -19.21
N THR A 35 -9.08 3.57 -18.51
CA THR A 35 -8.89 4.14 -17.17
C THR A 35 -8.52 5.62 -17.32
N PRO A 36 -9.17 6.56 -16.60
CA PRO A 36 -8.84 7.98 -16.71
C PRO A 36 -7.37 8.28 -16.40
N ASP A 37 -6.76 9.20 -17.15
CA ASP A 37 -5.34 9.55 -16.99
C ASP A 37 -4.98 9.96 -15.56
N ALA A 38 -5.87 10.69 -14.89
CA ALA A 38 -5.69 11.09 -13.49
C ALA A 38 -5.53 9.89 -12.54
N VAL A 39 -6.27 8.80 -12.79
CA VAL A 39 -6.15 7.55 -12.02
C VAL A 39 -4.81 6.87 -12.34
N GLN A 40 -4.41 6.83 -13.61
CA GLN A 40 -3.13 6.22 -14.01
C GLN A 40 -1.94 6.96 -13.38
N ILE A 41 -1.97 8.30 -13.37
CA ILE A 41 -0.94 9.14 -12.76
C ILE A 41 -0.89 8.91 -11.25
N GLU A 42 -2.03 8.92 -10.56
CA GLU A 42 -2.11 8.62 -9.13
C GLU A 42 -1.48 7.27 -8.83
N GLU A 43 -1.85 6.22 -9.57
CA GLU A 43 -1.31 4.89 -9.36
C GLU A 43 0.20 4.79 -9.59
N ALA A 44 0.73 5.52 -10.57
CA ALA A 44 2.17 5.61 -10.81
C ALA A 44 2.90 6.33 -9.66
N LEU A 45 2.31 7.39 -9.11
CA LEU A 45 2.88 8.13 -7.98
C LEU A 45 2.80 7.36 -6.65
N MET A 46 1.72 6.60 -6.43
CA MET A 46 1.55 5.78 -5.22
C MET A 46 2.48 4.57 -5.21
N MET A 47 2.91 4.08 -6.38
CA MET A 47 3.70 2.85 -6.47
C MET A 47 5.06 2.93 -5.75
N PRO A 48 5.90 3.96 -5.94
CA PRO A 48 7.11 4.15 -5.15
C PRO A 48 6.85 4.19 -3.64
N PHE A 49 5.78 4.88 -3.20
CA PHE A 49 5.38 4.90 -1.80
C PHE A 49 5.07 3.48 -1.29
N MET A 50 4.24 2.73 -1.99
CA MET A 50 3.92 1.35 -1.59
C MET A 50 5.16 0.45 -1.52
N LEU A 51 6.15 0.65 -2.40
CA LEU A 51 7.41 -0.09 -2.38
C LEU A 51 8.28 0.27 -1.17
N VAL A 52 8.40 1.56 -0.82
CA VAL A 52 9.13 1.99 0.39
C VAL A 52 8.44 1.45 1.65
N ALA A 53 7.13 1.46 1.68
CA ALA A 53 6.38 0.90 2.80
C ALA A 53 6.57 -0.63 2.91
N LEU A 54 6.65 -1.35 1.78
CA LEU A 54 6.99 -2.77 1.78
C LEU A 54 8.41 -3.04 2.34
N LEU A 55 9.38 -2.18 2.04
CA LEU A 55 10.71 -2.24 2.65
C LEU A 55 10.63 -2.06 4.18
N GLY A 56 9.78 -1.17 4.67
CA GLY A 56 9.56 -1.00 6.11
C GLY A 56 9.00 -2.26 6.76
N CYS A 57 8.02 -2.91 6.12
CA CYS A 57 7.51 -4.20 6.56
C CYS A 57 8.58 -5.31 6.57
N PHE A 58 9.47 -5.32 5.56
CA PHE A 58 10.60 -6.25 5.53
C PHE A 58 11.58 -5.96 6.69
N GLY A 59 11.94 -4.70 6.90
CA GLY A 59 12.78 -4.26 8.02
C GLY A 59 12.22 -4.70 9.37
N TYR A 60 10.91 -4.56 9.57
CA TYR A 60 10.19 -5.06 10.75
C TYR A 60 10.33 -6.58 10.91
N VAL A 61 10.05 -7.34 9.85
CA VAL A 61 10.03 -8.82 9.92
C VAL A 61 11.40 -9.42 10.20
N PHE A 62 12.44 -8.86 9.57
CA PHE A 62 13.80 -9.36 9.63
C PHE A 62 14.68 -8.60 10.61
N GLN A 63 14.10 -7.63 11.34
CA GLN A 63 14.80 -6.80 12.33
C GLN A 63 16.06 -6.16 11.74
N SER A 64 15.94 -5.62 10.52
CA SER A 64 17.04 -5.03 9.76
C SER A 64 16.91 -3.52 9.71
N ALA A 65 17.99 -2.78 9.95
CA ALA A 65 18.04 -1.33 9.81
C ALA A 65 18.32 -0.94 8.36
N LEU A 66 17.28 -0.59 7.59
CA LEU A 66 17.40 -0.28 6.16
C LEU A 66 17.72 1.21 5.90
N PHE A 67 17.00 2.10 6.59
CA PHE A 67 17.19 3.55 6.60
C PHE A 67 17.13 4.04 8.03
N GLY A 68 17.61 5.25 8.31
CA GLY A 68 17.61 5.84 9.66
C GLY A 68 16.21 5.93 10.28
N GLN A 69 16.13 5.85 11.61
CA GLN A 69 14.87 5.88 12.35
C GLN A 69 14.00 7.11 12.03
N VAL A 70 14.63 8.30 11.96
CA VAL A 70 13.95 9.57 11.64
C VAL A 70 13.26 9.52 10.28
N PHE A 71 13.87 8.85 9.29
CA PHE A 71 13.24 8.66 7.98
C PHE A 71 11.94 7.87 8.12
N TRP A 72 11.94 6.75 8.85
CA TRP A 72 10.74 5.93 9.03
C TRP A 72 9.65 6.64 9.82
N GLN A 73 10.01 7.43 10.83
CA GLN A 73 9.06 8.23 11.60
C GLN A 73 8.36 9.26 10.71
N ALA A 74 9.13 10.02 9.92
CA ALA A 74 8.58 10.98 8.96
C ALA A 74 7.74 10.27 7.87
N TYR A 75 8.23 9.14 7.37
CA TYR A 75 7.55 8.34 6.37
C TYR A 75 6.18 7.86 6.85
N VAL A 76 6.07 7.33 8.07
CA VAL A 76 4.81 6.89 8.68
C VAL A 76 3.80 8.02 8.74
N VAL A 77 4.23 9.23 9.16
CA VAL A 77 3.34 10.40 9.22
C VAL A 77 2.79 10.73 7.83
N VAL A 78 3.68 10.82 6.84
CA VAL A 78 3.27 11.09 5.44
C VAL A 78 2.34 9.99 4.93
N PHE A 79 2.64 8.73 5.21
CA PHE A 79 1.85 7.59 4.76
C PHE A 79 0.43 7.58 5.36
N ILE A 80 0.29 7.92 6.65
CA ILE A 80 -1.02 8.10 7.29
C ILE A 80 -1.80 9.25 6.64
N LEU A 81 -1.15 10.40 6.44
CA LEU A 81 -1.78 11.55 5.77
C LEU A 81 -2.23 11.20 4.35
N LEU A 82 -1.40 10.46 3.60
CA LEU A 82 -1.71 10.00 2.25
C LEU A 82 -2.90 9.02 2.24
N SER A 83 -2.95 8.14 3.23
CA SER A 83 -4.05 7.18 3.39
C SER A 83 -5.37 7.88 3.73
N LEU A 84 -5.33 8.92 4.55
CA LEU A 84 -6.48 9.80 4.78
C LEU A 84 -6.83 10.60 3.52
N ALA A 85 -5.82 11.06 2.77
CA ALA A 85 -6.03 11.81 1.53
C ALA A 85 -6.67 10.96 0.41
N SER A 86 -6.50 9.63 0.47
CA SER A 86 -6.97 8.69 -0.56
C SER A 86 -8.47 8.78 -0.87
N TYR A 87 -9.30 9.21 0.09
CA TYR A 87 -10.74 9.40 -0.14
C TYR A 87 -11.05 10.48 -1.19
N TRP A 88 -10.18 11.49 -1.33
CA TRP A 88 -10.34 12.57 -2.31
C TRP A 88 -9.60 12.30 -3.62
N MET A 89 -8.88 11.17 -3.71
CA MET A 89 -8.06 10.88 -4.88
C MET A 89 -8.91 10.39 -6.07
N PRO A 90 -8.48 10.69 -7.32
CA PRO A 90 -9.18 10.31 -8.54
C PRO A 90 -9.61 8.84 -8.60
N LYS A 91 -8.75 7.91 -8.17
CA LYS A 91 -9.02 6.48 -8.19
C LYS A 91 -10.22 6.10 -7.33
N PHE A 92 -10.30 6.67 -6.13
CA PHE A 92 -11.40 6.37 -5.21
C PHE A 92 -12.73 6.88 -5.76
N GLN A 93 -12.72 8.09 -6.34
CA GLN A 93 -13.89 8.68 -6.98
C GLN A 93 -14.34 7.87 -8.21
N TRP A 94 -13.39 7.44 -9.04
CA TRP A 94 -13.66 6.61 -10.21
C TRP A 94 -14.21 5.22 -9.82
N MET A 95 -13.64 4.57 -8.81
CA MET A 95 -14.17 3.30 -8.31
C MET A 95 -15.62 3.44 -7.79
N LYS A 96 -15.94 4.58 -7.16
CA LYS A 96 -17.29 4.87 -6.68
C LYS A 96 -18.30 5.06 -7.81
N SER A 97 -17.89 5.59 -8.97
CA SER A 97 -18.78 5.75 -10.13
C SER A 97 -18.99 4.45 -10.92
N GLU A 98 -17.98 3.57 -10.98
CA GLU A 98 -18.03 2.34 -11.79
C GLU A 98 -18.65 1.13 -11.06
N LEU A 99 -18.57 1.09 -9.72
CA LEU A 99 -19.01 -0.04 -8.93
C LEU A 99 -20.39 0.19 -8.30
N ALA A 100 -21.21 -0.86 -8.27
CA ALA A 100 -22.44 -0.84 -7.48
C ALA A 100 -22.13 -0.56 -5.99
N PRO A 101 -22.95 0.22 -5.26
CA PRO A 101 -22.65 0.69 -3.91
C PRO A 101 -22.26 -0.43 -2.92
N ARG A 102 -22.94 -1.59 -3.00
CA ARG A 102 -22.63 -2.75 -2.15
C ARG A 102 -21.25 -3.34 -2.46
N LYS A 103 -20.87 -3.46 -3.74
CA LYS A 103 -19.57 -3.99 -4.14
C LYS A 103 -18.45 -3.04 -3.69
N PHE A 104 -18.66 -1.74 -3.91
CA PHE A 104 -17.74 -0.70 -3.45
C PHE A 104 -17.51 -0.77 -1.92
N ALA A 105 -18.59 -0.83 -1.12
CA ALA A 105 -18.49 -0.91 0.33
C ALA A 105 -17.72 -2.14 0.82
N ILE A 106 -17.97 -3.31 0.21
CA ILE A 106 -17.24 -4.55 0.55
C ILE A 106 -15.76 -4.42 0.19
N SER A 107 -15.43 -3.96 -1.02
CA SER A 107 -14.05 -3.76 -1.44
C SER A 107 -13.31 -2.79 -0.51
N PHE A 108 -13.97 -1.71 -0.12
CA PHE A 108 -13.42 -0.72 0.80
C PHE A 108 -13.16 -1.30 2.19
N LEU A 109 -14.10 -2.05 2.75
CA LEU A 109 -13.94 -2.71 4.05
C LEU A 109 -12.79 -3.72 4.02
N VAL A 110 -12.71 -4.55 2.99
CA VAL A 110 -11.64 -5.55 2.81
C VAL A 110 -10.28 -4.85 2.74
N LEU A 111 -10.14 -3.81 1.92
CA LEU A 111 -8.90 -3.04 1.79
C LEU A 111 -8.50 -2.41 3.13
N SER A 112 -9.46 -1.82 3.85
CA SER A 112 -9.20 -1.18 5.15
C SER A 112 -8.69 -2.19 6.18
N LEU A 113 -9.32 -3.36 6.27
CA LEU A 113 -8.90 -4.42 7.19
C LEU A 113 -7.54 -5.02 6.80
N MET A 114 -7.30 -5.20 5.51
CA MET A 114 -6.02 -5.71 4.99
C MET A 114 -4.86 -4.75 5.27
N ASN A 115 -5.11 -3.45 5.39
CA ASN A 115 -4.09 -2.45 5.67
C ASN A 115 -3.78 -2.31 7.17
N LEU A 116 -4.61 -2.83 8.10
CA LEU A 116 -4.35 -2.67 9.54
C LEU A 116 -3.00 -3.29 9.99
N PRO A 117 -2.64 -4.53 9.61
CA PRO A 117 -1.34 -5.09 9.95
C PRO A 117 -0.20 -4.28 9.33
N PHE A 118 -0.41 -3.71 8.15
CA PHE A 118 0.56 -2.85 7.46
C PHE A 118 0.92 -1.61 8.28
N PHE A 119 -0.09 -0.86 8.71
CA PHE A 119 0.11 0.33 9.53
C PHE A 119 0.75 -0.02 10.86
N TYR A 120 0.30 -1.10 11.51
CA TYR A 120 0.89 -1.56 12.76
C TYR A 120 2.39 -1.83 12.61
N MET A 121 2.78 -2.62 11.60
CA MET A 121 4.19 -2.95 11.36
C MET A 121 5.05 -1.71 11.12
N LEU A 122 4.58 -0.75 10.32
CA LEU A 122 5.33 0.47 10.03
C LEU A 122 5.48 1.38 11.25
N ILE A 123 4.41 1.55 12.03
CA ILE A 123 4.44 2.35 13.26
C ILE A 123 5.38 1.69 14.27
N ASP A 124 5.23 0.39 14.50
CA ASP A 124 6.07 -0.33 15.46
C ASP A 124 7.55 -0.28 15.05
N TYR A 125 7.86 -0.53 13.77
CA TYR A 125 9.22 -0.45 13.25
C TYR A 125 9.84 0.94 13.34
N ALA A 126 9.06 2.01 13.13
CA ALA A 126 9.57 3.37 13.20
C ALA A 126 9.82 3.88 14.64
N TYR A 127 8.99 3.44 15.59
CA TYR A 127 8.94 4.06 16.93
C TYR A 127 9.37 3.13 18.07
N LEU A 128 9.20 1.81 17.94
CA LEU A 128 9.30 0.88 19.06
C LEU A 128 10.37 -0.20 18.86
N SER A 129 10.44 -0.78 17.67
CA SER A 129 11.28 -1.94 17.35
C SER A 129 12.39 -1.63 16.34
N TYR A 130 12.70 -0.34 16.15
CA TYR A 130 13.80 0.04 15.27
C TYR A 130 15.13 -0.55 15.79
N PRO A 131 15.86 -1.33 14.97
CA PRO A 131 17.11 -1.96 15.42
C PRO A 131 18.15 -0.88 15.75
N ALA A 132 18.86 -1.04 16.86
CA ALA A 132 20.04 -0.21 17.14
C ALA A 132 21.06 -0.43 16.01
N ALA A 133 21.54 0.68 15.43
CA ALA A 133 22.55 0.68 14.38
C ALA A 133 23.92 0.27 14.91
#